data_AF-A0A965EF96-F1
#
_entry.id   AF-A0A965EF96-F1
#
_cell.length_a   1.000
_cell.length_b   1.000
_cell.length_c   1.000
_cell.angle_alpha   90.00
_cell.angle_beta   90.00
_cell.angle_gamma   90.00
#
_symmetry.space_group_name_H-M   'P 1'
#
loop_
_entity.id
_entity.type
_entity.pdbx_description
1 polymer ?
#
loop_
_entity_poly.entity_id
_entity_poly.type
_entity_poly.pdbx_seq_one_letter_code
_entity_poly.pdbx_strand_id
1 'polypeptide(L)'
;MLEDNIDISRGDMLVRTEEAPILKNEFSAQCCWLNNADLTLGKTYLIQHGTQLTKAKVTKVDYVQDPITQHRNTEVQTLKMNDLASISLKTAKPLPIDVYAENQANGAFILIDETSNQTLAVGFVSV
;
A
#
# COMPACT_ATOMS: atom_id res chain seq x y z
N MET A 1 5.96 36.06 -26.14
CA MET A 1 5.95 34.85 -26.98
C MET A 1 6.43 33.72 -26.08
N LEU A 2 5.46 33.19 -25.32
CA LEU A 2 4.94 31.81 -25.39
C LEU A 2 5.84 30.89 -24.55
N GLU A 3 5.61 30.82 -23.24
CA GLU A 3 4.68 29.87 -22.58
C GLU A 3 5.31 28.49 -22.48
N ASP A 4 5.95 28.24 -21.34
CA ASP A 4 5.92 26.92 -20.71
C ASP A 4 5.72 27.16 -19.21
N ASN A 5 4.46 27.48 -18.86
CA ASN A 5 3.96 27.17 -17.53
C ASN A 5 3.97 25.65 -17.43
N ILE A 6 5.09 25.09 -16.99
CA ILE A 6 5.14 23.71 -16.54
C ILE A 6 4.27 23.66 -15.29
N ASP A 7 3.03 23.22 -15.48
CA ASP A 7 2.08 22.93 -14.42
C ASP A 7 2.52 21.62 -13.73
N ILE A 8 3.61 21.70 -12.96
CA ILE A 8 4.03 20.63 -12.05
C ILE A 8 3.01 20.55 -10.93
N SER A 9 2.06 19.64 -11.10
CA SER A 9 1.13 19.27 -10.05
C SER A 9 1.91 18.64 -8.90
N ARG A 10 1.56 19.02 -7.66
CA ARG A 10 2.05 18.35 -6.45
C ARG A 10 1.61 16.88 -6.50
N GLY A 11 2.51 15.97 -6.87
CA GLY A 11 2.16 14.57 -7.15
C GLY A 11 3.13 13.86 -8.09
N ASP A 12 3.86 14.61 -8.92
CA ASP A 12 4.71 14.01 -9.96
C ASP A 12 6.08 13.58 -9.41
N MET A 13 6.43 12.33 -9.66
CA MET A 13 7.77 11.80 -9.38
C MET A 13 8.64 12.01 -10.61
N LEU A 14 9.68 12.85 -10.50
CA LEU A 14 10.68 13.01 -11.54
C LEU A 14 11.63 11.81 -11.52
N VAL A 15 11.53 10.94 -12.53
CA VAL A 15 12.33 9.72 -12.65
C VAL A 15 13.19 9.80 -13.91
N ARG A 16 14.44 9.29 -13.84
CA ARG A 16 15.28 9.12 -15.03
C ARG A 16 14.62 8.10 -15.95
N THR A 17 14.60 8.37 -17.26
CA THR A 17 13.82 7.67 -18.29
C THR A 17 13.99 6.14 -18.36
N GLU A 18 14.96 5.56 -17.66
CA GLU A 18 15.26 4.12 -17.62
C GLU A 18 14.72 3.40 -16.36
N GLU A 19 14.14 4.11 -15.38
CA GLU A 19 13.67 3.56 -14.08
C GLU A 19 12.18 3.86 -13.81
N ALA A 20 11.36 4.04 -14.85
CA ALA A 20 9.97 4.45 -14.68
C ALA A 20 9.16 3.43 -13.84
N PRO A 21 8.51 3.85 -12.75
CA PRO A 21 7.74 2.95 -11.89
C PRO A 21 6.55 2.35 -12.65
N ILE A 22 6.26 1.08 -12.38
CA ILE A 22 5.16 0.38 -13.04
C ILE A 22 3.84 0.85 -12.41
N LEU A 23 2.94 1.37 -13.25
CA LEU A 23 1.59 1.70 -12.82
C LEU A 23 0.79 0.41 -12.58
N LYS A 24 0.50 0.12 -11.31
CA LYS A 24 -0.32 -1.04 -10.90
C LYS A 24 -1.52 -0.58 -10.08
N ASN A 25 -2.65 -1.23 -10.29
CA ASN A 25 -3.84 -1.08 -9.45
C ASN A 25 -4.14 -2.35 -8.63
N GLU A 26 -3.41 -3.43 -8.85
CA GLU A 26 -3.48 -4.68 -8.10
C GLU A 26 -2.05 -5.13 -7.80
N PHE A 27 -1.74 -5.39 -6.54
CA PHE A 27 -0.41 -5.77 -6.07
C PHE A 27 -0.48 -6.45 -4.70
N SER A 28 0.56 -7.20 -4.37
CA SER A 28 0.79 -7.82 -3.08
C SER A 28 1.76 -7.01 -2.23
N ALA A 29 1.52 -7.00 -0.93
CA ALA A 29 2.32 -6.26 0.03
C ALA A 29 2.46 -7.01 1.35
N GLN A 30 3.60 -6.81 2.01
CA GLN A 30 3.73 -7.09 3.44
C GLN A 30 3.20 -5.90 4.23
N CYS A 31 2.43 -6.12 5.28
CA CYS A 31 1.96 -5.05 6.15
C CYS A 31 1.98 -5.43 7.62
N CYS A 32 2.10 -4.41 8.47
CA CYS A 32 1.82 -4.48 9.90
C CYS A 32 0.49 -3.77 10.18
N TRP A 33 -0.46 -4.49 10.79
CA TRP A 33 -1.74 -3.91 11.19
C TRP A 33 -1.61 -3.23 12.55
N LEU A 34 -2.04 -1.97 12.65
CA LEU A 34 -1.81 -1.11 13.81
C LEU A 34 -3.08 -0.82 14.60
N ASN A 35 -4.26 -1.12 14.04
CA ASN A 35 -5.53 -0.78 14.67
C ASN A 35 -6.04 -1.91 15.59
N ASN A 36 -6.75 -1.52 16.65
CA ASN A 36 -7.48 -2.44 17.53
C ASN A 36 -8.68 -3.08 16.86
N ALA A 37 -9.29 -2.39 15.88
CA ALA A 37 -10.33 -2.98 15.07
C ALA A 37 -9.71 -3.87 13.99
N ASP A 38 -10.25 -5.08 13.87
CA ASP A 38 -9.79 -6.07 12.92
C ASP A 38 -9.95 -5.59 11.46
N LEU A 39 -9.04 -6.04 10.59
CA LEU A 39 -9.18 -5.85 9.14
C LEU A 39 -10.49 -6.47 8.65
N THR A 40 -11.19 -5.76 7.77
CA THR A 40 -12.38 -6.28 7.08
C THR A 40 -12.09 -6.38 5.59
N LEU A 41 -12.07 -7.60 5.05
CA LEU A 41 -11.87 -7.80 3.60
C LEU A 41 -12.96 -7.09 2.79
N GLY A 42 -12.56 -6.47 1.68
CA GLY A 42 -13.47 -5.74 0.79
C GLY A 42 -13.97 -4.39 1.33
N LYS A 43 -13.72 -4.04 2.60
CA LYS A 43 -13.93 -2.68 3.12
C LYS A 43 -13.05 -1.71 2.33
N THR A 44 -13.59 -0.53 2.07
CA THR A 44 -12.84 0.56 1.43
C THR A 44 -11.99 1.26 2.49
N TYR A 45 -10.72 1.43 2.16
CA TYR A 45 -9.75 2.19 2.91
C TYR A 45 -9.19 3.30 2.02
N LEU A 46 -8.52 4.27 2.62
CA LEU A 46 -7.61 5.14 1.89
C LEU A 46 -6.22 4.50 1.91
N ILE A 47 -5.51 4.55 0.78
CA ILE A 47 -4.09 4.21 0.69
C ILE A 47 -3.33 5.48 0.34
N GLN A 48 -2.28 5.75 1.10
CA GLN A 48 -1.33 6.80 0.79
C GLN A 48 0.01 6.19 0.41
N HIS A 49 0.47 6.49 -0.79
CA HIS A 49 1.75 6.07 -1.35
C HIS A 49 2.48 7.31 -1.87
N GLY A 50 3.62 7.63 -1.25
CA GLY A 50 4.28 8.93 -1.44
C GLY A 50 3.31 10.10 -1.22
N THR A 51 3.07 10.88 -2.28
CA THR A 51 2.15 12.03 -2.33
C THR A 51 0.75 11.66 -2.82
N GLN A 52 0.54 10.43 -3.31
CA GLN A 52 -0.74 9.99 -3.86
C GLN A 52 -1.62 9.40 -2.77
N LEU A 53 -2.88 9.86 -2.75
CA LEU A 53 -3.94 9.33 -1.88
C LEU A 53 -5.08 8.83 -2.77
N THR A 54 -5.44 7.55 -2.64
CA THR A 54 -6.56 6.97 -3.38
C THR A 54 -7.31 5.96 -2.52
N LYS A 55 -8.44 5.45 -3.02
CA LYS A 55 -9.19 4.38 -2.37
C LYS A 55 -8.52 3.04 -2.65
N ALA A 56 -8.50 2.17 -1.66
CA ALA A 56 -8.02 0.80 -1.77
C ALA A 56 -8.94 -0.18 -1.05
N LYS A 57 -8.85 -1.44 -1.44
CA LYS A 57 -9.48 -2.57 -0.75
C LYS A 57 -8.46 -3.66 -0.55
N VAL A 58 -8.43 -4.24 0.64
CA VAL A 58 -7.74 -5.52 0.83
C VAL A 58 -8.64 -6.61 0.27
N THR A 59 -8.19 -7.29 -0.77
CA THR A 59 -8.94 -8.33 -1.47
C THR A 59 -8.70 -9.71 -0.85
N LYS A 60 -7.52 -9.91 -0.25
CA LYS A 60 -7.11 -11.18 0.35
C LYS A 60 -6.05 -10.95 1.43
N VAL A 61 -6.10 -11.75 2.49
CA VAL A 61 -4.95 -12.02 3.37
C VAL A 61 -4.33 -13.33 2.90
N ASP A 62 -3.11 -13.29 2.39
CA ASP A 62 -2.41 -14.46 1.86
C ASP A 62 -1.85 -15.34 2.98
N TYR A 63 -1.28 -14.70 4.00
CA TYR A 63 -0.93 -15.34 5.27
C TYR A 63 -0.70 -14.29 6.35
N VAL A 64 -0.88 -14.70 7.61
CA VAL A 64 -0.40 -13.97 8.79
C VAL A 64 0.87 -14.64 9.31
N GLN A 65 1.91 -13.86 9.54
CA GLN A 65 3.21 -14.33 10.00
C GLN A 65 3.41 -13.99 11.48
N ASP A 66 3.76 -15.01 12.27
CA ASP A 66 4.18 -14.82 13.65
C ASP A 66 5.56 -14.11 13.68
N PRO A 67 5.68 -12.98 14.39
CA PRO A 67 6.93 -12.20 14.40
C PRO A 67 8.09 -12.91 15.11
N ILE A 68 7.81 -13.87 16.00
CA ILE A 68 8.79 -14.60 16.79
C ILE A 68 9.15 -15.92 16.09
N THR A 69 8.15 -16.71 15.73
CA THR A 69 8.35 -18.07 15.20
C THR A 69 8.53 -18.09 13.68
N GLN A 70 8.19 -17.00 12.99
CA GLN A 70 8.13 -16.90 11.53
C GLN A 70 7.15 -17.88 10.87
N HIS A 71 6.32 -18.56 11.67
CA HIS A 71 5.28 -19.45 11.16
C HIS A 71 4.24 -18.63 10.39
N ARG A 72 3.79 -19.15 9.25
CA ARG A 72 2.79 -18.52 8.38
C ARG A 72 1.47 -19.28 8.46
N ASN A 73 0.43 -18.60 8.91
CA ASN A 73 -0.93 -19.11 8.93
C ASN A 73 -1.70 -18.58 7.71
N THR A 74 -2.09 -19.50 6.81
CA THR A 74 -2.81 -19.20 5.57
C THR A 74 -4.34 -19.33 5.71
N GLU A 75 -4.85 -19.79 6.85
CA GLU A 75 -6.28 -19.98 7.09
C GLU A 75 -6.97 -18.70 7.59
N VAL A 76 -6.18 -17.69 7.97
CA VAL A 76 -6.67 -16.44 8.55
C VAL A 76 -7.00 -15.43 7.45
N GLN A 77 -8.23 -14.92 7.48
CA GLN A 77 -8.75 -13.93 6.51
C GLN A 77 -8.96 -12.54 7.12
N THR A 78 -8.34 -12.26 8.27
CA THR A 78 -8.42 -10.99 8.99
C THR A 78 -7.06 -10.65 9.62
N LEU A 79 -6.88 -9.42 10.09
CA LEU A 79 -5.68 -8.98 10.82
C LEU A 79 -6.09 -8.31 12.12
N LYS A 80 -5.41 -8.67 13.20
CA LYS A 80 -5.52 -8.07 14.53
C LYS A 80 -4.36 -7.11 14.76
N MET A 81 -4.45 -6.33 15.83
CA MET A 81 -3.40 -5.39 16.21
C MET A 81 -2.04 -6.10 16.33
N ASN A 82 -1.02 -5.54 15.69
CA ASN A 82 0.36 -6.02 15.59
C ASN A 82 0.56 -7.29 14.74
N ASP A 83 -0.46 -7.74 14.00
CA ASP A 83 -0.27 -8.82 13.03
C ASP A 83 0.62 -8.34 11.87
N LEU A 84 1.61 -9.16 11.53
CA LEU A 84 2.37 -9.05 10.30
C LEU A 84 1.75 -9.97 9.26
N ALA A 85 1.49 -9.48 8.06
CA ALA A 85 0.83 -10.28 7.04
C ALA A 85 1.24 -9.93 5.62
N SER A 86 1.07 -10.91 4.73
CA SER A 86 1.02 -10.69 3.30
C SER A 86 -0.42 -10.48 2.89
N ILE A 87 -0.69 -9.38 2.20
CA ILE A 87 -2.02 -9.02 1.71
C ILE A 87 -1.99 -8.72 0.23
N SER A 88 -3.13 -8.92 -0.42
CA SER A 88 -3.39 -8.47 -1.78
C SER A 88 -4.30 -7.24 -1.76
N LEU A 89 -3.91 -6.21 -2.49
CA LEU A 89 -4.57 -4.91 -2.53
C LEU A 89 -5.10 -4.62 -3.93
N LYS A 90 -6.23 -3.93 -3.98
CA LYS A 90 -6.77 -3.33 -5.20
C LYS A 90 -7.05 -1.85 -4.96
N THR A 91 -6.51 -0.98 -5.81
CA THR A 91 -6.68 0.47 -5.72
C THR A 91 -7.63 0.99 -6.78
N ALA A 92 -8.32 2.09 -6.47
CA ALA A 92 -9.27 2.72 -7.38
C ALA A 92 -8.58 3.48 -8.53
N LYS A 93 -7.34 3.93 -8.31
CA LYS A 93 -6.48 4.52 -9.33
C LYS A 93 -5.16 3.74 -9.36
N PRO A 94 -4.57 3.48 -10.53
CA PRO A 94 -3.21 2.95 -10.61
C PRO A 94 -2.25 3.84 -9.83
N LEU A 95 -1.35 3.21 -9.07
CA LEU A 95 -0.28 3.89 -8.35
C LEU A 95 1.05 3.54 -9.03
N PRO A 96 2.04 4.46 -9.05
CA PRO A 96 3.37 4.20 -9.57
C PRO A 96 4.19 3.49 -8.48
N ILE A 97 4.01 2.19 -8.35
CA ILE A 97 4.57 1.42 -7.25
C ILE A 97 5.78 0.63 -7.69
N ASP A 98 6.85 0.68 -6.90
CA ASP A 98 8.01 -0.19 -7.04
C ASP A 98 8.03 -1.28 -5.97
N VAL A 99 8.68 -2.40 -6.26
CA VAL A 99 8.96 -3.41 -5.23
C VAL A 99 9.89 -2.78 -4.19
N TYR A 100 9.56 -2.88 -2.90
CA TYR A 100 10.31 -2.24 -1.83
C TYR A 100 11.79 -2.69 -1.77
N ALA A 101 12.07 -3.93 -2.17
CA ALA A 101 13.44 -4.45 -2.26
C ALA A 101 14.28 -3.76 -3.35
N GLU A 102 13.64 -3.25 -4.41
CA GLU A 102 14.29 -2.55 -5.53
C GLU A 102 14.38 -1.05 -5.25
N ASN A 103 13.30 -0.46 -4.73
CA ASN A 103 13.23 0.96 -4.39
C ASN A 103 12.51 1.20 -3.06
N GLN A 104 13.30 1.34 -1.99
CA GLN A 104 12.76 1.58 -0.64
C GLN A 104 11.99 2.91 -0.55
N ALA A 105 12.38 3.93 -1.32
CA ALA A 105 11.73 5.23 -1.28
C ALA A 105 10.31 5.20 -1.86
N ASN A 106 10.02 4.24 -2.76
CA ASN A 106 8.77 4.15 -3.48
C ASN A 106 8.02 2.82 -3.27
N GLY A 107 8.50 1.96 -2.38
CA GLY A 107 7.84 0.69 -2.07
C GLY A 107 6.99 0.72 -0.80
N ALA A 108 6.91 1.85 -0.09
CA ALA A 108 6.18 1.97 1.18
C ALA A 108 4.84 2.69 1.01
N PHE A 109 3.84 2.29 1.80
CA PHE A 109 2.53 2.94 1.85
C PHE A 109 1.92 2.81 3.25
N ILE A 110 0.85 3.57 3.48
CA ILE A 110 -0.01 3.41 4.66
C ILE A 110 -1.46 3.20 4.26
N LEU A 111 -2.20 2.42 5.06
CA LEU A 111 -3.65 2.35 4.99
C LEU A 111 -4.27 3.25 6.05
N ILE A 112 -5.32 3.96 5.68
CA ILE A 112 -5.98 4.96 6.52
C ILE A 112 -7.49 4.67 6.50
N ASP A 113 -8.15 4.80 7.65
CA ASP A 113 -9.61 4.72 7.73
C ASP A 113 -10.25 5.94 7.07
N GLU A 114 -11.22 5.72 6.17
CA GLU A 114 -11.85 6.81 5.40
C GLU A 114 -12.71 7.75 6.25
N THR A 115 -13.14 7.32 7.44
CA THR A 115 -14.02 8.10 8.32
C THR A 115 -13.24 8.79 9.42
N SER A 116 -12.35 8.06 10.11
CA SER A 116 -11.60 8.60 11.25
C SER A 116 -10.25 9.22 10.88
N ASN A 117 -9.77 9.03 9.65
CA ASN A 117 -8.42 9.40 9.21
C ASN A 117 -7.29 8.77 10.04
N GLN A 118 -7.58 7.69 10.78
CA GLN A 118 -6.56 6.96 11.54
C GLN A 118 -5.74 6.08 10.63
N THR A 119 -4.43 6.05 10.83
CA THR A 119 -3.53 5.08 10.19
C THR A 119 -3.83 3.68 10.74
N LEU A 120 -4.24 2.79 9.86
CA LEU A 120 -4.62 1.41 10.16
C LEU A 120 -3.48 0.43 9.95
N ALA A 121 -2.60 0.70 8.99
CA ALA A 121 -1.47 -0.18 8.68
C ALA A 121 -0.33 0.59 8.03
N VAL A 122 0.87 0.06 8.16
CA VAL A 122 2.04 0.40 7.35
C VAL A 122 2.37 -0.81 6.49
N GLY A 123 2.67 -0.60 5.21
CA GLY A 123 2.93 -1.67 4.26
C GLY A 123 4.09 -1.39 3.31
N PHE A 124 4.63 -2.48 2.79
CA PHE A 124 5.74 -2.53 1.85
C PHE A 124 5.38 -3.45 0.69
N VAL A 125 5.54 -2.95 -0.53
CA VAL A 125 5.12 -3.65 -1.74
C VAL A 125 6.12 -4.76 -2.06
N SER A 126 5.59 -5.94 -2.37
CA SER A 126 6.41 -7.13 -2.62
C SER A 126 6.29 -7.70 -4.03
N VAL A 127 5.15 -7.55 -4.73
CA VAL A 127 4.98 -8.01 -6.13
C VAL A 127 3.72 -7.45 -6.79
#